data_AF-A0A4D7C212-F1
#
_entry.id   AF-A0A4D7C212-F1
#
_cell.length_a   1.000
_cell.length_b   1.000
_cell.length_c   1.000
_cell.angle_alpha   90.00
_cell.angle_beta   90.00
_cell.angle_gamma   90.00
#
_symmetry.space_group_name_H-M   'P 1'
#
loop_
_entity.id
_entity.type
_entity.pdbx_description
1 polymer ?
#
loop_
_entity_poly.entity_id
_entity_poly.type
_entity_poly.pdbx_seq_one_letter_code
_entity_poly.pdbx_strand_id
1 'polypeptide(L)'
;MPKQRPNPSHVCQPDQAAHGPGQRLDKWLWFVRLFRSRSEAADMCASRHLRLDGRVIDKSHATVRPGSIVSFPKGGRVVVVKVLGLAEHRGPFTVARELYEDLSPEPRPTFAHAATEHYAACPA
;
A
#
# COMPACT_ATOMS: atom_id res chain seq x y z
N MET A 1 -21.32 15.39 37.28
CA MET A 1 -20.43 16.14 36.37
C MET A 1 -19.49 15.16 35.68
N PRO A 2 -19.55 14.98 34.35
CA PRO A 2 -18.82 13.93 33.66
C PRO A 2 -17.34 14.29 33.52
N LYS A 3 -16.47 13.45 34.09
CA LYS A 3 -15.01 13.56 33.98
C LYS A 3 -14.58 13.08 32.59
N GLN A 4 -14.48 14.00 31.63
CA GLN A 4 -13.83 13.72 30.34
C GLN A 4 -12.33 13.50 30.59
N ARG A 5 -11.89 12.24 30.44
CA ARG A 5 -10.47 11.92 30.27
C ARG A 5 -10.09 12.29 28.84
N PRO A 6 -9.03 13.08 28.59
CA PRO A 6 -8.48 13.22 27.25
C PRO A 6 -7.81 11.89 26.87
N ASN A 7 -8.22 11.33 25.74
CA ASN A 7 -7.75 10.05 25.20
C ASN A 7 -6.36 10.26 24.56
N PRO A 8 -5.28 9.58 25.00
CA PRO A 8 -3.97 9.70 24.39
C PRO A 8 -3.75 8.52 23.43
N SER A 9 -4.29 8.60 22.22
CA SER A 9 -3.94 7.73 21.09
C SER A 9 -4.41 8.34 19.76
N HIS A 10 -4.11 9.62 19.52
CA HIS A 10 -3.94 10.09 18.16
C HIS A 10 -2.50 9.74 17.76
N VAL A 11 -2.30 8.49 17.34
CA VAL A 11 -1.18 8.17 16.48
C VAL A 11 -1.26 9.13 15.31
N CYS A 12 -0.25 9.99 15.23
CA CYS A 12 0.17 10.84 14.13
C CYS A 12 -0.31 10.26 12.77
N GLN A 13 -1.49 10.66 12.31
CA GLN A 13 -1.91 10.43 10.94
C GLN A 13 -1.05 11.38 10.10
N PRO A 14 -0.25 10.89 9.13
CA PRO A 14 0.50 11.79 8.28
C PRO A 14 -0.50 12.57 7.42
N ASP A 15 -0.61 13.86 7.75
CA ASP A 15 -0.78 14.97 6.82
C ASP A 15 -1.44 14.59 5.48
N GLN A 16 -2.76 14.58 5.45
CA GLN A 16 -3.58 14.42 4.24
C GLN A 16 -3.64 15.76 3.45
N ALA A 17 -2.53 16.48 3.33
CA ALA A 17 -2.47 17.81 2.72
C ALA A 17 -1.98 17.77 1.27
N ALA A 18 -2.75 17.16 0.36
CA ALA A 18 -2.60 17.43 -1.07
C ALA A 18 -3.85 17.02 -1.86
N HIS A 19 -4.84 17.90 -1.93
CA HIS A 19 -5.94 17.81 -2.91
C HIS A 19 -5.45 18.21 -4.32
N GLY A 20 -4.43 17.51 -4.81
CA GLY A 20 -3.87 17.69 -6.16
C GLY A 20 -4.70 17.00 -7.25
N PRO A 21 -4.42 17.28 -8.54
CA PRO A 21 -5.12 16.70 -9.67
C PRO A 21 -5.05 15.17 -9.61
N GLY A 22 -6.16 14.47 -9.75
CA GLY A 22 -6.20 13.02 -9.70
C GLY A 22 -5.64 12.37 -10.97
N GLN A 23 -4.75 11.40 -10.86
CA GLN A 23 -4.18 10.67 -12.00
C GLN A 23 -4.85 9.31 -12.15
N ARG A 24 -4.97 8.81 -13.39
CA ARG A 24 -5.41 7.42 -13.62
C ARG A 24 -4.38 6.42 -13.08
N LEU A 25 -4.83 5.44 -12.32
CA LEU A 25 -4.01 4.38 -11.74
C LEU A 25 -3.21 3.62 -12.82
N ASP A 26 -3.83 3.26 -13.94
CA ASP A 26 -3.15 2.56 -15.05
C ASP A 26 -1.92 3.32 -15.56
N LYS A 27 -2.05 4.65 -15.69
CA LYS A 27 -1.00 5.54 -16.17
C LYS A 27 0.08 5.71 -15.10
N TRP A 28 -0.32 5.83 -13.83
CA TRP A 28 0.61 5.95 -12.71
C TRP A 28 1.49 4.70 -12.55
N LEU A 29 0.88 3.50 -12.54
CA LEU A 29 1.58 2.21 -12.43
C LEU A 29 2.63 2.00 -13.55
N TRP A 30 2.31 2.46 -14.76
CA TRP A 30 3.24 2.42 -15.87
C TRP A 30 4.41 3.42 -15.70
N PHE A 31 4.16 4.61 -15.17
CA PHE A 31 5.21 5.61 -14.94
C PHE A 31 6.21 5.22 -13.86
N VAL A 32 5.75 4.59 -12.79
CA VAL A 32 6.63 4.07 -11.74
C VAL A 32 7.40 2.80 -12.16
N ARG A 33 7.27 2.38 -13.44
CA ARG A 33 7.92 1.21 -14.06
C ARG A 33 7.67 -0.09 -13.29
N LEU A 34 6.57 -0.16 -12.54
CA LEU A 34 6.15 -1.39 -11.89
C LEU A 34 5.74 -2.45 -12.91
N PHE A 35 5.20 -1.99 -14.05
CA PHE A 35 4.81 -2.77 -15.22
C PHE A 35 5.53 -2.28 -16.47
N ARG A 36 5.71 -3.19 -17.44
CA ARG A 36 6.41 -2.90 -18.70
C ARG A 36 5.51 -2.15 -19.69
N SER A 37 4.21 -2.44 -19.68
CA SER A 37 3.21 -1.84 -20.57
C SER A 37 1.96 -1.34 -19.82
N ARG A 38 1.23 -0.40 -20.45
CA ARG A 38 -0.06 0.10 -19.95
C ARG A 38 -1.13 -1.00 -19.94
N SER A 39 -1.08 -1.92 -20.90
CA SER A 39 -2.01 -3.04 -21.00
C SER A 39 -1.85 -4.03 -19.85
N GLU A 40 -0.61 -4.36 -19.45
CA GLU A 40 -0.36 -5.18 -18.25
C GLU A 40 -0.90 -4.51 -16.97
N ALA A 41 -0.74 -3.19 -16.84
CA ALA A 41 -1.31 -2.46 -15.71
C ALA A 41 -2.85 -2.50 -15.72
N ALA A 42 -3.48 -2.36 -16.90
CA ALA A 42 -4.92 -2.42 -17.03
C ALA A 42 -5.49 -3.82 -16.76
N ASP A 43 -4.82 -4.87 -17.23
CA ASP A 43 -5.16 -6.28 -16.99
C ASP A 43 -5.09 -6.64 -15.49
N MET A 44 -4.04 -6.17 -14.81
CA MET A 44 -3.91 -6.33 -13.36
C MET A 44 -5.00 -5.60 -12.57
N CYS A 45 -5.45 -4.44 -13.05
CA CYS A 45 -6.60 -3.74 -12.47
C CYS A 45 -7.91 -4.50 -12.72
N ALA A 46 -8.10 -5.05 -13.93
CA ALA A 46 -9.27 -5.85 -14.28
C ALA A 46 -9.33 -7.18 -13.50
N SER A 47 -8.17 -7.73 -13.17
CA SER A 47 -8.03 -8.96 -12.37
C SER A 47 -8.45 -8.78 -10.90
N ARG A 48 -8.84 -7.58 -10.45
CA ARG A 48 -9.23 -7.28 -9.05
C ARG A 48 -8.17 -7.64 -7.98
N HIS A 49 -6.93 -7.86 -8.40
CA HIS A 49 -5.82 -8.17 -7.48
C HIS A 49 -5.17 -6.91 -6.89
N LEU A 50 -5.53 -5.73 -7.39
CA LEU A 50 -4.99 -4.46 -6.96
C LEU A 50 -5.91 -3.78 -5.95
N ARG A 51 -5.33 -3.33 -4.84
CA ARG A 51 -6.02 -2.61 -3.78
C ARG A 51 -5.49 -1.18 -3.70
N LEU A 52 -6.39 -0.21 -3.58
CA LEU A 52 -6.07 1.19 -3.33
C LEU A 52 -6.73 1.57 -2.01
N ASP A 53 -5.94 2.02 -1.04
CA ASP A 53 -6.43 2.41 0.30
C ASP A 53 -7.28 1.31 0.97
N GLY A 54 -6.90 0.05 0.75
CA GLY A 54 -7.66 -1.12 1.25
C GLY A 54 -8.91 -1.49 0.44
N ARG A 55 -9.32 -0.69 -0.56
CA ARG A 55 -10.43 -1.02 -1.47
C ARG A 55 -9.92 -1.79 -2.69
N VAL A 56 -10.57 -2.90 -3.00
CA VAL A 56 -10.33 -3.65 -4.24
C VAL A 56 -10.76 -2.79 -5.43
N ILE A 57 -9.81 -2.53 -6.33
CA ILE A 57 -10.05 -1.78 -7.56
C ILE A 57 -10.36 -2.77 -8.68
N ASP A 58 -11.51 -2.58 -9.30
CA ASP A 58 -11.95 -3.27 -10.53
C ASP A 58 -11.82 -2.36 -11.77
N LYS A 59 -11.76 -1.05 -11.53
CA LYS A 59 -11.76 -0.03 -12.57
C LYS A 59 -10.35 0.44 -12.82
N SER A 60 -9.80 0.16 -13.99
CA SER A 60 -8.48 0.61 -14.43
C SER A 60 -8.32 2.13 -14.45
N HIS A 61 -9.41 2.88 -14.62
CA HIS A 61 -9.46 4.35 -14.54
C HIS A 61 -9.64 4.91 -13.11
N ALA A 62 -9.42 4.08 -12.07
CA ALA A 62 -9.43 4.57 -10.70
C ALA A 62 -8.48 5.76 -10.53
N THR A 63 -8.97 6.78 -9.83
CA THR A 63 -8.20 8.00 -9.57
C THR A 63 -7.27 7.78 -8.39
N VAL A 64 -5.96 7.80 -8.64
CA VAL A 64 -4.93 7.81 -7.61
C VAL A 64 -4.59 9.25 -7.23
N ARG A 65 -4.31 9.46 -5.94
CA ARG A 65 -3.91 10.74 -5.38
C ARG A 65 -2.55 10.60 -4.68
N PRO A 66 -1.76 11.68 -4.59
CA PRO A 66 -0.61 11.69 -3.69
C PRO A 66 -1.08 11.40 -2.25
N GLY A 67 -0.32 10.58 -1.53
CA GLY A 67 -0.66 10.05 -0.21
C GLY A 67 -1.47 8.74 -0.24
N SER A 68 -2.03 8.34 -1.38
CA SER A 68 -2.76 7.07 -1.47
C SER A 68 -1.81 5.86 -1.38
N ILE A 69 -2.29 4.79 -0.75
CA ILE A 69 -1.55 3.53 -0.65
C ILE A 69 -2.08 2.55 -1.69
N VAL A 70 -1.19 1.99 -2.51
CA VAL A 70 -1.51 0.97 -3.51
C VAL A 70 -0.88 -0.35 -3.08
N SER A 71 -1.65 -1.43 -3.05
CA SER A 71 -1.18 -2.77 -2.73
C SER A 71 -1.51 -3.72 -3.87
N PHE A 72 -0.53 -4.51 -4.31
CA PHE A 72 -0.73 -5.49 -5.38
C PHE A 72 0.22 -6.67 -5.22
N PRO A 73 -0.20 -7.88 -5.64
CA PRO A 73 0.69 -9.02 -5.68
C PRO A 73 1.67 -8.88 -6.86
N LYS A 74 2.97 -9.03 -6.60
CA LYS A 74 4.03 -9.08 -7.61
C LYS A 74 4.98 -10.22 -7.28
N GLY A 75 5.08 -11.21 -8.16
CA GLY A 75 6.04 -12.31 -8.04
C GLY A 75 5.90 -13.14 -6.75
N GLY A 76 4.67 -13.40 -6.31
CA GLY A 76 4.41 -14.23 -5.12
C GLY A 76 4.41 -13.49 -3.79
N ARG A 77 4.69 -12.17 -3.77
CA ARG A 77 4.58 -11.32 -2.58
C ARG A 77 3.61 -10.16 -2.78
N VAL A 78 3.01 -9.66 -1.71
CA VAL A 78 2.20 -8.44 -1.74
C VAL A 78 3.11 -7.24 -1.55
N VAL A 79 3.21 -6.41 -2.58
CA VAL A 79 3.96 -5.16 -2.55
C VAL A 79 2.99 -4.05 -2.21
N VAL A 80 3.37 -3.20 -1.24
CA VAL A 80 2.59 -2.04 -0.83
C VAL A 80 3.42 -0.80 -1.12
N VAL A 81 2.92 0.08 -1.97
CA VAL A 81 3.58 1.33 -2.34
C VAL A 81 2.72 2.50 -1.93
N LYS A 82 3.32 3.50 -1.30
CA LYS A 82 2.69 4.79 -1.05
C LYS A 82 3.04 5.74 -2.18
N VAL A 83 2.01 6.37 -2.73
CA VAL A 83 2.16 7.39 -3.75
C VAL A 83 2.64 8.66 -3.05
N LEU A 84 3.83 9.15 -3.36
CA LEU A 84 4.32 10.45 -2.86
C LEU A 84 3.93 11.58 -3.80
N GLY A 85 3.97 11.29 -5.11
CA GLY A 85 3.66 12.24 -6.16
C GLY A 85 3.09 11.59 -7.40
N LEU A 86 2.60 12.43 -8.30
CA LEU A 86 2.08 12.01 -9.59
C LEU A 86 3.15 12.24 -10.66
N ALA A 87 3.46 11.20 -11.42
CA ALA A 87 4.22 11.38 -12.65
C ALA A 87 3.29 11.92 -13.73
N GLU A 88 3.74 12.98 -14.39
CA GLU A 88 3.08 13.49 -15.59
C GLU A 88 3.74 12.90 -16.86
N HIS A 89 5.05 12.62 -16.78
CA HIS A 89 5.89 12.09 -17.85
C HIS A 89 6.71 10.87 -17.39
N ARG A 90 7.13 10.03 -18.35
CA ARG A 90 8.04 8.91 -18.09
C ARG A 90 9.46 9.45 -17.84
N GLY A 91 9.74 9.75 -16.58
CA GLY A 91 11.06 10.18 -16.14
C GLY A 91 12.11 9.06 -16.12
N PRO A 92 13.39 9.42 -15.96
CA PRO A 92 14.45 8.46 -15.67
C PRO A 92 14.18 7.73 -14.34
N PHE A 93 14.87 6.61 -14.11
CA PHE A 93 14.62 5.70 -12.98
C PHE A 93 14.70 6.41 -11.61
N THR A 94 15.58 7.39 -11.46
CA THR A 94 15.73 8.21 -10.26
C THR A 94 14.44 8.94 -9.91
N VAL A 95 13.85 9.66 -10.87
CA VAL A 95 12.60 10.40 -10.68
C VAL A 95 11.43 9.46 -10.40
N ALA A 96 11.37 8.31 -11.09
CA ALA A 96 10.32 7.33 -10.84
C ALA A 96 10.34 6.80 -9.40
N ARG A 97 11.53 6.62 -8.82
CA ARG A 97 11.70 6.13 -7.44
C ARG A 97 11.38 7.18 -6.38
N GLU A 98 11.44 8.46 -6.72
CA GLU A 98 11.05 9.56 -5.81
C GLU A 98 9.52 9.74 -5.75
N LEU A 99 8.79 9.24 -6.75
CA LEU A 99 7.33 9.38 -6.83
C LEU A 99 6.55 8.38 -5.99
N TYR A 100 7.20 7.29 -5.56
CA TYR A 100 6.59 6.29 -4.70
C TYR A 100 7.57 5.81 -3.64
N GLU A 101 7.02 5.53 -2.46
CA GLU A 101 7.74 4.89 -1.38
C GLU A 101 7.26 3.43 -1.29
N ASP A 102 8.19 2.48 -1.36
CA ASP A 102 7.87 1.08 -1.09
C ASP A 102 7.68 0.91 0.42
N LEU A 103 6.42 0.85 0.85
CA LEU A 103 6.01 0.51 2.20
C LEU A 103 5.71 -0.99 2.31
N SER A 104 6.32 -1.83 1.46
CA SER A 104 6.08 -3.26 1.50
C SER A 104 6.32 -3.71 2.94
N PRO A 105 5.28 -4.15 3.67
CA PRO A 105 5.50 -4.61 5.01
C PRO A 105 6.48 -5.78 4.89
N GLU A 106 7.55 -5.77 5.69
CA GLU A 106 8.28 -7.01 5.93
C GLU A 106 7.24 -8.08 6.25
N PRO A 107 7.36 -9.29 5.68
CA PRO A 107 6.40 -10.34 5.91
C PRO A 107 6.27 -10.49 7.42
N ARG A 108 5.16 -9.99 7.98
CA ARG A 108 4.85 -10.17 9.38
C ARG A 108 4.93 -11.68 9.56
N PRO A 109 5.83 -12.22 10.38
CA PRO A 109 5.81 -13.64 10.65
C PRO A 109 4.39 -13.89 11.13
N THR A 110 3.63 -14.65 10.34
CA THR A 110 2.39 -15.23 10.82
C THR A 110 2.85 -16.00 12.03
N PHE A 111 2.60 -15.47 13.23
CA PHE A 111 2.60 -16.27 14.43
C PHE A 111 1.48 -17.27 14.22
N ALA A 112 1.79 -18.33 13.47
CA ALA A 112 0.99 -19.51 13.39
C ALA A 112 0.92 -20.00 14.82
N HIS A 113 -0.28 -19.86 15.38
CA HIS A 113 -0.61 -20.23 16.72
C HIS A 113 -0.26 -21.70 16.96
N ALA A 114 0.66 -21.94 17.90
CA ALA A 114 0.63 -23.13 18.73
C ALA A 114 1.07 -22.71 20.14
N ALA A 115 0.12 -22.12 20.87
CA ALA A 115 0.03 -22.42 22.28
C ALA A 115 -0.35 -23.91 22.39
N THR A 116 0.36 -24.65 23.24
CA THR A 116 -0.13 -25.67 24.21
C THR A 116 0.93 -26.77 24.37
N GLU A 117 1.34 -26.97 25.63
CA GLU A 117 2.04 -28.13 26.22
C GLU A 117 3.58 -28.18 26.20
N HIS A 118 4.22 -27.43 27.10
CA HIS A 118 5.34 -27.97 27.89
C HIS A 118 5.45 -27.25 29.24
N TYR A 119 4.41 -27.36 30.07
CA TYR A 119 4.63 -27.39 31.53
C TYR A 119 4.90 -28.84 31.91
N ALA A 120 6.09 -29.35 31.55
CA ALA A 120 6.57 -30.63 32.03
C ALA A 120 7.42 -30.38 33.28
N ALA A 121 6.77 -30.62 34.41
CA ALA A 121 7.33 -31.24 35.61
C ALA A 121 8.59 -30.63 36.24
N CYS A 122 8.37 -30.06 37.42
CA CYS A 122 9.34 -30.00 38.52
C CYS A 122 9.80 -31.42 38.90
N PRO A 123 11.11 -31.70 39.01
CA PRO A 123 11.62 -32.72 39.92
C PRO A 123 12.27 -32.08 41.15
N ALA A 124 12.16 -32.84 42.25
CA ALA A 124 12.38 -32.50 43.65
C ALA A 124 13.83 -32.19 44.06
#